data_AF-A0A556QM82-F1
#
_entry.id   AF-A0A556QM82-F1
#
_cell.length_a   1.000
_cell.length_b   1.000
_cell.length_c   1.000
_cell.angle_alpha   90.00
_cell.angle_beta   90.00
_cell.angle_gamma   90.00
#
_symmetry.space_group_name_H-M   'P 1'
#
loop_
_entity.id
_entity.type
_entity.pdbx_description
1 polymer ?
#
loop_
_entity_poly.entity_id
_entity_poly.type
_entity_poly.pdbx_seq_one_letter_code
_entity_poly.pdbx_strand_id
1 'polypeptide(L)'
;MSASTHTVAPADHGHHEESKFHIFVQLAMILAVITGVEIVLIYIPLAKWLIVTSLVVLSLVKFMLVIFIFMHLKWDKLFCTILFFIGLVLAGGTVGALIAIFSAKDSIPLKAQEIYAERAAAQ
;
A
#
# COMPACT_ATOMS: atom_id res chain seq x y z
N MET A 1 -12.27 -66.33 15.22
CA MET A 1 -12.74 -64.92 15.30
C MET A 1 -11.79 -64.09 14.46
N SER A 2 -12.13 -63.88 13.19
CA SER A 2 -11.26 -63.23 12.21
C SER A 2 -11.37 -61.71 12.36
N ALA A 3 -10.24 -61.06 12.59
CA ALA A 3 -10.11 -59.62 12.68
C ALA A 3 -10.49 -58.98 11.34
N SER A 4 -11.51 -58.11 11.35
CA SER A 4 -11.81 -57.23 10.22
C SER A 4 -10.88 -56.03 10.32
N THR A 5 -9.82 -56.06 9.52
CA THR A 5 -8.96 -54.92 9.23
C THR A 5 -9.82 -53.85 8.56
N HIS A 6 -10.17 -52.79 9.29
CA HIS A 6 -10.79 -51.62 8.69
C HIS A 6 -9.69 -50.83 7.96
N THR A 7 -9.54 -51.11 6.67
CA THR A 7 -8.72 -50.36 5.71
C THR A 7 -9.06 -48.88 5.80
N VAL A 8 -8.10 -48.06 6.23
CA VAL A 8 -8.17 -46.60 6.09
C VAL A 8 -7.96 -46.30 4.61
N ALA A 9 -9.03 -45.90 3.92
CA ALA A 9 -8.93 -45.33 2.58
C ALA A 9 -8.08 -44.04 2.64
N PRO A 10 -7.22 -43.77 1.64
CA PRO A 10 -6.48 -42.52 1.60
C PRO A 10 -7.50 -41.41 1.32
N ALA A 11 -7.64 -40.50 2.29
CA ALA A 11 -8.41 -39.28 2.11
C ALA A 11 -7.65 -38.38 1.13
N ASP A 12 -8.16 -38.27 -0.09
CA ASP A 12 -7.71 -37.36 -1.14
C ASP A 12 -7.99 -35.91 -0.73
N HIS A 13 -7.06 -35.29 0.00
CA HIS A 13 -7.20 -33.93 0.56
C HIS A 13 -6.10 -32.96 0.05
N GLY A 14 -5.40 -33.27 -1.03
CA GLY A 14 -4.16 -32.57 -1.41
C GLY A 14 -4.26 -31.45 -2.46
N HIS A 15 -5.29 -31.42 -3.30
CA HIS A 15 -5.18 -30.71 -4.59
C HIS A 15 -5.61 -29.23 -4.63
N HIS A 16 -6.12 -28.66 -3.53
CA HIS A 16 -6.62 -27.27 -3.52
C HIS A 16 -5.72 -26.25 -2.81
N GLU A 17 -4.76 -26.68 -1.98
CA GLU A 17 -3.89 -25.76 -1.23
C GLU A 17 -2.62 -25.35 -1.98
N GLU A 18 -2.00 -26.24 -2.76
CA GLU A 18 -0.78 -25.93 -3.53
C GLU A 18 -0.99 -24.79 -4.55
N SER A 19 -2.18 -24.70 -5.15
CA SER A 19 -2.47 -23.71 -6.19
C SER A 19 -2.45 -22.28 -5.65
N LYS A 20 -2.97 -22.05 -4.44
CA LYS A 20 -2.97 -20.72 -3.81
C LYS A 20 -1.57 -20.28 -3.40
N PHE A 21 -0.78 -21.22 -2.88
CA PHE A 21 0.60 -20.95 -2.49
C PHE A 21 1.45 -20.50 -3.68
N HIS A 22 1.32 -21.17 -4.84
CA HIS A 22 2.01 -20.76 -6.07
C HIS A 22 1.67 -19.33 -6.51
N ILE A 23 0.40 -18.93 -6.39
CA ILE A 23 -0.05 -17.57 -6.74
C ILE A 23 0.63 -16.52 -5.84
N PHE A 24 0.72 -16.78 -4.53
CA PHE A 24 1.40 -15.86 -3.60
C PHE A 24 2.89 -15.73 -3.88
N VAL A 25 3.57 -16.86 -4.11
CA VAL A 25 4.99 -16.88 -4.43
C VAL A 25 5.26 -16.14 -5.74
N GLN A 26 4.45 -16.37 -6.77
CA GLN A 26 4.59 -15.67 -8.05
C GLN A 26 4.40 -14.16 -7.90
N LEU A 27 3.44 -13.72 -7.09
CA LEU A 27 3.23 -12.30 -6.83
C LEU A 27 4.37 -11.71 -6.00
N ALA A 28 4.85 -12.40 -4.97
CA ALA A 28 6.02 -11.96 -4.20
C ALA A 28 7.22 -11.69 -5.12
N MET A 29 7.46 -12.59 -6.10
CA MET A 29 8.50 -12.41 -7.11
C MET A 29 8.25 -11.19 -8.00
N ILE A 30 7.01 -10.96 -8.44
CA ILE A 30 6.64 -9.75 -9.21
C ILE A 30 6.89 -8.49 -8.38
N LEU A 31 6.46 -8.45 -7.11
CA LEU A 31 6.70 -7.30 -6.23
C LEU A 31 8.19 -7.05 -6.02
N ALA A 32 8.99 -8.10 -5.87
CA ALA A 32 10.44 -7.99 -5.76
C ALA A 32 11.04 -7.38 -7.03
N VAL A 33 10.62 -7.82 -8.22
CA VAL A 33 11.06 -7.25 -9.50
C VAL A 33 10.67 -5.77 -9.62
N ILE A 34 9.42 -5.41 -9.31
CA ILE A 34 8.98 -4.01 -9.35
C ILE A 34 9.80 -3.14 -8.38
N THR A 35 10.22 -3.70 -7.24
CA THR A 35 11.09 -3.00 -6.27
C THR A 35 12.50 -2.86 -6.81
N GLY A 36 13.06 -3.89 -7.44
CA GLY A 36 14.36 -3.79 -8.13
C GLY A 36 14.34 -2.72 -9.23
N VAL A 37 13.28 -2.67 -10.03
CA VAL A 37 13.09 -1.63 -11.06
C VAL A 37 13.02 -0.24 -10.45
N GLU A 38 12.35 -0.06 -9.31
CA GLU A 38 12.28 1.23 -8.62
C GLU A 38 13.66 1.75 -8.19
N ILE A 39 14.50 0.88 -7.64
CA ILE A 39 15.87 1.23 -7.26
C ILE A 39 16.70 1.67 -8.47
N VAL A 40 16.58 0.93 -9.58
CA VAL A 40 17.26 1.31 -10.83
C VAL A 40 16.74 2.65 -11.34
N LEU A 41 15.43 2.90 -11.29
CA LEU A 41 14.80 4.13 -11.77
C LEU A 41 15.32 5.38 -11.03
N ILE A 42 15.57 5.26 -9.72
CA ILE A 42 16.14 6.32 -8.87
C ILE A 42 17.58 6.66 -9.28
N TYR A 43 18.32 5.68 -9.80
CA TYR A 43 19.74 5.84 -10.15
C TYR A 43 19.95 6.51 -11.52
N ILE A 44 18.94 6.51 -12.39
CA ILE A 44 19.04 7.11 -13.73
C ILE A 44 18.77 8.63 -13.63
N PRO A 45 19.59 9.50 -14.27
CA PRO A 45 19.40 10.94 -14.27
C PRO A 45 18.28 11.38 -15.24
N LEU A 46 17.04 10.96 -15.00
CA LEU A 46 15.86 11.41 -15.73
C LEU A 46 15.32 12.74 -15.17
N ALA A 47 14.32 13.30 -15.86
CA ALA A 47 13.57 14.45 -15.35
C ALA A 47 12.95 14.12 -13.99
N LYS A 48 13.22 14.96 -12.97
CA LYS A 48 12.77 14.76 -11.58
C LYS A 48 11.27 14.50 -11.46
N TRP A 49 10.46 15.21 -12.25
CA TRP A 49 9.00 15.05 -12.25
C TRP A 49 8.55 13.66 -12.74
N LEU A 50 9.25 13.09 -13.74
CA LEU A 50 8.97 11.74 -14.21
C LEU A 50 9.36 10.68 -13.18
N ILE A 51 10.49 10.87 -12.49
CA ILE A 51 10.94 9.96 -11.42
C ILE A 51 9.92 9.95 -10.29
N VAL A 52 9.53 11.11 -9.79
CA VAL A 52 8.54 11.24 -8.70
C VAL A 52 7.21 10.62 -9.09
N THR A 53 6.69 10.94 -10.28
CA THR A 53 5.42 10.37 -10.76
C THR A 53 5.50 8.85 -10.89
N SER A 54 6.60 8.32 -11.42
CA SER A 54 6.80 6.88 -11.58
C SER A 54 6.88 6.17 -10.24
N LEU A 55 7.59 6.72 -9.26
CA LEU A 55 7.68 6.16 -7.89
C LEU A 55 6.32 6.17 -7.20
N VAL A 56 5.55 7.24 -7.34
CA VAL A 56 4.18 7.30 -6.80
C VAL A 56 3.30 6.23 -7.44
N VAL A 57 3.33 6.10 -8.77
CA VAL A 57 2.55 5.08 -9.50
C VAL A 57 2.99 3.67 -9.10
N LEU A 58 4.29 3.39 -9.08
CA LEU A 58 4.83 2.08 -8.70
C LEU A 58 4.48 1.74 -7.25
N SER A 59 4.55 2.70 -6.32
CA SER A 59 4.13 2.52 -4.93
C SER A 59 2.64 2.19 -4.82
N LEU A 60 1.78 2.91 -5.55
CA LEU A 60 0.34 2.64 -5.59
C LEU A 60 0.03 1.24 -6.13
N VAL A 61 0.69 0.84 -7.23
CA VAL A 61 0.51 -0.49 -7.83
C VAL A 61 0.95 -1.59 -6.87
N LYS A 62 2.12 -1.46 -6.23
CA LYS A 62 2.59 -2.42 -5.23
C LYS A 62 1.60 -2.55 -4.08
N PHE A 63 1.14 -1.42 -3.55
CA PHE A 63 0.14 -1.39 -2.49
C PHE A 63 -1.15 -2.10 -2.89
N MET A 64 -1.68 -1.83 -4.09
CA MET A 64 -2.86 -2.53 -4.63
C MET A 64 -2.64 -4.04 -4.71
N LEU A 65 -1.53 -4.51 -5.29
CA LEU A 65 -1.25 -5.95 -5.39
C LEU A 65 -1.17 -6.62 -4.02
N VAL A 66 -0.58 -5.95 -3.03
CA VAL A 66 -0.48 -6.45 -1.64
C VAL A 66 -1.87 -6.59 -1.02
N ILE A 67 -2.71 -5.56 -1.08
CA ILE A 67 -4.04 -5.62 -0.43
C ILE A 67 -4.97 -6.61 -1.15
N PHE A 68 -4.93 -6.67 -2.48
CA PHE A 68 -5.83 -7.53 -3.24
C PHE A 68 -5.52 -9.01 -3.03
N ILE A 69 -4.23 -9.36 -2.89
CA ILE A 69 -3.80 -10.76 -2.87
C ILE A 69 -3.25 -11.19 -1.52
N PHE A 70 -2.28 -10.47 -0.93
CA PHE A 70 -1.70 -10.85 0.36
C PHE A 70 -2.65 -10.63 1.54
N MET A 71 -3.54 -9.64 1.48
CA MET A 71 -4.64 -9.50 2.45
C MET A 71 -5.90 -10.30 2.08
N HIS A 72 -5.83 -11.16 1.05
CA HIS A 72 -6.91 -12.03 0.62
C HIS A 72 -8.20 -11.33 0.14
N LEU A 73 -8.24 -10.01 -0.08
CA LEU A 73 -9.46 -9.31 -0.50
C LEU A 73 -10.11 -9.90 -1.77
N LYS A 74 -9.31 -10.45 -2.69
CA LYS A 74 -9.79 -11.15 -3.90
C LYS A 74 -10.66 -12.38 -3.58
N TRP A 75 -10.43 -13.03 -2.44
CA TRP A 75 -11.12 -14.27 -2.03
C TRP A 75 -12.01 -14.09 -0.80
N ASP A 76 -11.97 -12.92 -0.18
CA ASP A 76 -12.85 -12.55 0.94
C ASP A 76 -14.17 -11.92 0.44
N LYS A 77 -15.12 -11.73 1.35
CA LYS A 77 -16.39 -11.05 1.07
C LYS A 77 -16.14 -9.59 0.73
N LEU A 78 -16.94 -9.05 -0.20
CA LEU A 78 -16.90 -7.63 -0.62
C LEU A 78 -16.94 -6.64 0.57
N PHE A 79 -17.54 -7.05 1.70
CA PHE A 79 -17.55 -6.31 2.95
C PHE A 79 -16.15 -5.93 3.46
N CYS A 80 -15.18 -6.85 3.40
CA CYS A 80 -13.81 -6.61 3.85
C CYS A 80 -13.11 -5.55 2.98
N THR A 81 -13.40 -5.56 1.67
CA THR A 81 -12.91 -4.55 0.72
C THR A 81 -13.51 -3.17 1.03
N ILE A 82 -14.83 -3.09 1.29
CA ILE A 82 -15.50 -1.83 1.62
C ILE A 82 -14.93 -1.24 2.92
N LEU A 83 -14.76 -2.05 3.96
CA LEU A 83 -14.20 -1.60 5.23
C LEU A 83 -12.77 -1.05 5.07
N PHE A 84 -11.94 -1.74 4.27
CA PHE A 84 -10.60 -1.29 3.95
C PHE A 84 -10.59 0.07 3.21
N PHE A 85 -11.46 0.24 2.21
CA PHE A 85 -11.56 1.50 1.46
C PHE A 85 -12.07 2.65 2.33
N ILE A 86 -13.04 2.41 3.22
CA ILE A 86 -13.48 3.41 4.20
C ILE A 86 -12.31 3.81 5.10
N GLY A 87 -11.54 2.84 5.60
CA GLY A 87 -10.33 3.10 6.37
C GLY A 87 -9.28 3.91 5.60
N LEU A 88 -9.03 3.57 4.34
CA LEU A 88 -8.09 4.28 3.46
C LEU A 88 -8.52 5.73 3.21
N VAL A 89 -9.80 5.95 2.92
CA VAL A 89 -10.37 7.29 2.72
C VAL A 89 -10.34 8.09 4.01
N LEU A 90 -10.66 7.47 5.15
CA LEU A 90 -10.65 8.15 6.45
C LEU A 90 -9.24 8.52 6.89
N ALA A 91 -8.26 7.62 6.70
CA ALA A 91 -6.85 7.91 6.97
C ALA A 91 -6.30 9.01 6.05
N GLY A 92 -6.50 8.87 4.73
CA GLY A 92 -6.07 9.87 3.74
C GLY A 92 -6.76 11.21 3.96
N GLY A 93 -8.05 11.20 4.28
CA GLY A 93 -8.84 12.38 4.61
C GLY A 93 -8.36 13.07 5.88
N THR A 94 -8.02 12.30 6.92
CA THR A 94 -7.47 12.85 8.18
C THR A 94 -6.13 13.51 7.93
N VAL A 95 -5.21 12.84 7.22
CA VAL A 95 -3.91 13.43 6.85
C VAL A 95 -4.11 14.69 6.00
N GLY A 96 -4.99 14.64 5.00
CA GLY A 96 -5.32 15.80 4.16
C GLY A 96 -5.90 16.96 4.95
N ALA A 97 -6.80 16.69 5.90
CA ALA A 97 -7.38 17.70 6.79
C ALA A 97 -6.32 18.33 7.70
N LEU A 98 -5.41 17.52 8.27
CA LEU A 98 -4.30 18.04 9.07
C LEU A 98 -3.37 18.92 8.24
N ILE A 99 -3.00 18.49 7.04
CA ILE A 99 -2.19 19.31 6.12
C ILE A 99 -2.92 20.63 5.79
N ALA A 100 -4.22 20.58 5.53
CA ALA A 100 -5.02 21.77 5.24
C ALA A 100 -5.09 22.75 6.43
N ILE A 101 -5.30 22.24 7.65
CA ILE A 101 -5.30 23.05 8.88
C ILE A 101 -3.94 23.69 9.13
N PHE A 102 -2.86 22.92 9.04
CA PHE A 102 -1.52 23.45 9.32
C PHE A 102 -0.99 24.37 8.21
N SER A 103 -1.45 24.19 6.97
CA SER A 103 -1.10 25.08 5.85
C SER A 103 -1.90 26.39 5.82
N ALA A 104 -2.94 26.53 6.65
CA ALA A 104 -3.69 27.77 6.76
C ALA A 104 -2.79 28.88 7.31
N LYS A 105 -2.80 30.06 6.68
CA LYS A 105 -1.97 31.22 7.07
C LYS A 105 -2.18 31.67 8.53
N ASP A 106 -3.32 31.30 9.11
CA ASP A 106 -3.69 31.61 10.49
C ASP A 106 -2.91 30.77 11.53
N SER A 107 -2.14 29.75 11.09
CA SER A 107 -1.23 28.99 11.95
C SER A 107 0.09 29.71 12.23
N ILE A 108 0.34 30.85 11.57
CA ILE A 108 1.54 31.68 11.81
C ILE A 108 1.36 32.42 13.13
N PRO A 109 2.25 32.25 14.13
CA PRO A 109 2.13 32.94 15.40
C PRO A 109 2.25 34.47 15.21
N LEU A 110 1.45 35.26 15.93
CA LEU A 110 1.43 36.73 15.83
C LEU A 110 2.83 37.37 15.93
N LYS A 111 3.72 36.81 16.77
CA LYS A 111 5.12 37.25 16.85
C LYS A 111 5.89 37.08 15.56
N ALA A 112 5.64 36.02 14.80
CA ALA A 112 6.27 35.81 13.50
C ALA A 112 5.70 36.78 12.45
N GLN A 113 4.39 37.06 12.48
CA GLN A 113 3.76 38.07 11.62
C GLN A 113 4.41 39.45 11.79
N GLU A 114 4.63 39.90 13.03
CA GLU A 114 5.31 41.17 13.33
C GLU A 114 6.74 41.21 12.76
N ILE A 115 7.51 40.13 12.93
CA ILE A 115 8.89 40.02 12.41
C ILE A 115 8.93 40.05 10.87
N TYR A 116 7.98 39.37 10.21
CA TYR A 116 7.89 39.40 8.74
C TYR A 116 7.45 40.78 8.22
N ALA A 117 6.51 41.44 8.91
CA ALA A 117 6.06 42.79 8.56
C ALA A 117 7.18 43.83 8.73
N GLU A 118 7.94 43.76 9.84
CA GLU A 118 9.09 44.64 10.09
C GLU A 118 10.18 44.46 9.02
N ARG A 119 10.47 43.21 8.64
CA ARG A 119 11.42 42.90 7.57
C ARG A 119 10.95 43.36 6.19
N ALA A 120 9.65 43.29 5.92
CA ALA A 120 9.07 43.77 4.66
C ALA A 120 9.04 45.31 4.56
N ALA A 121 8.97 46.02 5.69
CA ALA A 121 9.05 47.48 5.74
C ALA A 121 10.49 48.02 5.69
N ALA A 122 11.49 47.17 5.97
CA ALA A 122 12.91 47.52 5.95
C ALA A 122 13.61 47.24 4.62
N GLN A 123 12.92 46.66 3.63
CA GLN A 123 13.38 46.45 2.25
C GLN A 123 12.73 47.44 1.29
#